data_AF-A0A8J4GNX4-F1
#
_entry.id   AF-A0A8J4GNX4-F1
#
_cell.length_a   1.000
_cell.length_b   1.000
_cell.length_c   1.000
_cell.angle_alpha   90.00
_cell.angle_beta   90.00
_cell.angle_gamma   90.00
#
_symmetry.space_group_name_H-M   'P 1'
#
loop_
_entity.id
_entity.type
_entity.pdbx_description
1 polymer ?
#
loop_
_entity_poly.entity_id
_entity_poly.type
_entity_poly.pdbx_seq_one_letter_code
_entity_poly.pdbx_strand_id
1 'polypeptide(L)'
;MEPVWPGVRELPDWGKIAFPPAEPVPLGQLLPGASVPALEFLARFLRYDPAQRITAAEAVRSGYLNRQSPLPADEAEISQWLLKTLEDVDASGAALKAAAAAVAAAAKGLAPQPVQAQQQQPADRQQQQQQHQQRADLMRQALQPQLAVCWQFLPLA
;
A
#
# COMPACT_ATOMS: atom_id res chain seq x y z
N MET A 1 -15.59 -26.63 -26.96
CA MET A 1 -14.84 -26.61 -25.68
C MET A 1 -15.82 -26.22 -24.59
N GLU A 2 -15.89 -27.02 -23.53
CA GLU A 2 -16.70 -26.73 -22.36
C GLU A 2 -15.94 -25.75 -21.43
N PRO A 3 -16.61 -24.81 -20.76
CA PRO A 3 -15.95 -23.91 -19.81
C PRO A 3 -15.39 -24.68 -18.60
N VAL A 4 -14.42 -24.08 -17.89
CA VAL A 4 -13.73 -24.64 -16.69
C VAL A 4 -14.70 -25.03 -15.57
N TRP A 5 -15.94 -24.52 -15.62
CA TRP A 5 -17.06 -24.90 -14.77
C TRP A 5 -18.18 -25.52 -15.61
N PRO A 6 -18.33 -26.86 -15.59
CA PRO A 6 -19.44 -27.57 -16.24
C PRO A 6 -20.80 -27.05 -15.75
N GLY A 7 -21.76 -26.86 -16.67
CA GLY A 7 -23.10 -26.39 -16.32
C GLY A 7 -23.21 -24.91 -15.94
N VAL A 8 -22.13 -24.12 -15.98
CA VAL A 8 -22.19 -22.68 -15.62
C VAL A 8 -23.18 -21.88 -16.47
N ARG A 9 -23.42 -22.32 -17.72
CA ARG A 9 -24.36 -21.71 -18.65
C ARG A 9 -25.83 -21.93 -18.29
N GLU A 10 -26.11 -22.90 -17.44
CA GLU A 10 -27.47 -23.26 -17.00
C GLU A 10 -27.91 -22.43 -15.78
N LEU A 11 -27.01 -21.63 -15.21
CA LEU A 11 -27.32 -20.79 -14.06
C LEU A 11 -28.30 -19.66 -14.44
N PRO A 12 -29.28 -19.33 -13.59
CA PRO A 12 -30.35 -18.36 -13.90
C PRO A 12 -29.88 -16.96 -14.32
N ASP A 13 -28.70 -16.56 -13.85
CA ASP A 13 -28.11 -15.25 -14.09
C ASP A 13 -26.95 -15.25 -15.10
N TRP A 14 -26.62 -16.42 -15.67
CA TRP A 14 -25.53 -16.51 -16.62
C TRP A 14 -25.77 -15.62 -17.85
N GLY A 15 -24.77 -14.82 -18.22
CA GLY A 15 -24.83 -13.95 -19.39
C GLY A 15 -25.66 -12.66 -19.21
N LYS A 16 -26.21 -12.38 -18.02
CA LYS A 16 -26.83 -11.08 -17.72
C LYS A 16 -25.81 -9.95 -17.64
N ILE A 17 -24.58 -10.30 -17.27
CA ILE A 17 -23.40 -9.43 -17.31
C ILE A 17 -22.30 -10.14 -18.08
N ALA A 18 -21.59 -9.39 -18.92
CA ALA A 18 -20.46 -9.89 -19.69
C ALA A 18 -19.20 -9.16 -19.23
N PHE A 19 -18.17 -9.92 -18.91
CA PHE A 19 -16.84 -9.40 -18.64
C PHE A 19 -15.99 -9.56 -19.91
N PRO A 20 -15.01 -8.67 -20.15
CA PRO A 20 -14.02 -8.91 -21.17
C PRO A 20 -13.27 -10.24 -20.88
N PRO A 21 -12.79 -10.94 -21.91
CA PRO A 21 -11.93 -12.11 -21.71
C PRO A 21 -10.74 -11.73 -20.84
N ALA A 22 -10.52 -12.49 -19.77
CA ALA A 22 -9.42 -12.28 -18.83
C ALA A 22 -8.59 -13.55 -18.75
N GLU A 23 -7.29 -13.42 -19.02
CA GLU A 23 -6.34 -14.50 -18.84
C GLU A 23 -6.04 -14.70 -17.34
N PRO A 24 -5.87 -15.96 -16.89
CA PRO A 24 -5.58 -16.23 -15.49
C PRO A 24 -4.19 -15.69 -15.11
N VAL A 25 -4.14 -14.86 -14.09
CA VAL A 25 -2.88 -14.38 -13.51
C VAL A 25 -2.34 -15.43 -12.53
N PRO A 26 -1.07 -15.89 -12.67
CA PRO A 26 -0.48 -16.84 -11.73
C PRO A 26 -0.46 -16.30 -10.29
N LEU A 27 -0.89 -17.12 -9.32
CA LEU A 27 -0.97 -16.69 -7.91
C LEU A 27 0.40 -16.26 -7.35
N GLY A 28 1.51 -16.86 -7.81
CA GLY A 28 2.85 -16.46 -7.38
C GLY A 28 3.25 -15.06 -7.85
N GLN A 29 2.66 -14.55 -8.93
CA GLN A 29 2.85 -13.16 -9.35
C GLN A 29 2.08 -12.19 -8.45
N LEU A 30 0.89 -12.60 -8.00
CA LEU A 30 0.05 -11.82 -7.09
C LEU A 30 0.56 -11.85 -5.64
N LEU A 31 1.16 -12.97 -5.22
CA LEU A 31 1.62 -13.22 -3.86
C LEU A 31 3.10 -13.66 -3.87
N PRO A 32 4.04 -12.74 -4.16
CA PRO A 32 5.45 -13.10 -4.33
C PRO A 32 6.13 -13.58 -3.05
N GLY A 33 5.59 -13.23 -1.88
CA GLY A 33 6.10 -13.71 -0.58
C GLY A 33 5.51 -15.05 -0.13
N ALA A 34 4.56 -15.62 -0.87
CA ALA A 34 3.91 -16.86 -0.48
C ALA A 34 4.75 -18.08 -0.90
N SER A 35 4.84 -19.06 0.00
CA SER A 35 5.49 -20.33 -0.33
C SER A 35 4.68 -21.13 -1.36
N VAL A 36 5.35 -21.98 -2.14
CA VAL A 36 4.68 -22.85 -3.13
C VAL A 36 3.54 -23.68 -2.51
N PRO A 37 3.69 -24.33 -1.34
CA PRO A 37 2.59 -25.04 -0.70
C PRO A 37 1.41 -24.14 -0.29
N ALA A 38 1.67 -22.88 0.06
CA ALA A 38 0.62 -21.91 0.36
C ALA A 38 -0.19 -21.56 -0.90
N LEU A 39 0.50 -21.35 -2.02
CA LEU A 39 -0.13 -21.05 -3.31
C LEU A 39 -0.97 -22.23 -3.80
N GLU A 40 -0.45 -23.46 -3.70
CA GLU A 40 -1.19 -24.68 -4.03
C GLU A 40 -2.42 -24.87 -3.14
N PHE A 41 -2.28 -24.62 -1.84
CA PHE A 41 -3.39 -24.67 -0.90
C PHE A 41 -4.47 -23.65 -1.24
N LEU A 42 -4.09 -22.39 -1.50
CA LEU A 42 -5.00 -21.30 -1.88
C LEU A 42 -5.72 -21.59 -3.21
N ALA A 43 -5.01 -22.14 -4.20
CA ALA A 43 -5.57 -22.47 -5.51
C ALA A 43 -6.77 -23.44 -5.43
N ARG A 44 -6.84 -24.29 -4.39
CA ARG A 44 -7.97 -25.20 -4.18
C ARG A 44 -9.25 -24.49 -3.72
N PHE A 45 -9.16 -23.30 -3.13
CA PHE A 45 -10.32 -22.47 -2.76
C PHE A 45 -10.87 -21.69 -3.95
N LEU A 46 -9.99 -21.29 -4.88
CA LEU A 46 -10.32 -20.38 -5.98
C LEU A 46 -10.80 -21.10 -7.25
N ARG A 47 -11.30 -22.35 -7.12
CA ARG A 47 -11.93 -23.06 -8.23
C ARG A 47 -13.30 -22.44 -8.56
N TYR A 48 -13.52 -22.20 -9.86
CA TYR A 48 -14.80 -21.68 -10.37
C TYR A 48 -15.93 -22.69 -10.14
N ASP A 49 -15.69 -23.96 -10.49
CA ASP A 49 -16.63 -25.04 -10.19
C ASP A 49 -16.68 -25.26 -8.65
N PRO A 50 -17.84 -25.05 -8.01
CA PRO A 50 -17.99 -25.26 -6.58
C PRO A 50 -17.78 -26.72 -6.17
N ALA A 51 -18.04 -27.69 -7.06
CA ALA A 51 -17.82 -29.11 -6.78
C ALA A 51 -16.32 -29.47 -6.69
N GLN A 52 -15.45 -28.66 -7.30
CA GLN A 52 -13.99 -28.82 -7.26
C GLN A 52 -13.33 -28.02 -6.11
N ARG A 53 -14.10 -27.21 -5.39
CA ARG A 53 -13.58 -26.38 -4.30
C ARG A 53 -13.32 -27.23 -3.06
N ILE A 54 -12.16 -27.01 -2.42
CA ILE A 54 -11.83 -27.67 -1.15
C ILE A 54 -12.87 -27.34 -0.06
N THR A 55 -13.25 -28.34 0.72
CA THR A 55 -14.10 -28.15 1.89
C THR A 55 -13.30 -27.75 3.13
N ALA A 56 -13.96 -27.13 4.13
CA ALA A 56 -13.28 -26.77 5.38
C ALA A 56 -12.65 -27.99 6.10
N ALA A 57 -13.35 -29.13 6.11
CA ALA A 57 -12.85 -30.36 6.71
C ALA A 57 -11.59 -30.89 6.02
N GLU A 58 -11.49 -30.77 4.70
CA GLU A 58 -10.28 -31.11 3.96
C GLU A 58 -9.16 -30.08 4.16
N ALA A 59 -9.52 -28.81 4.25
CA ALA A 59 -8.56 -27.71 4.42
C ALA A 59 -7.79 -27.82 5.73
N VAL A 60 -8.49 -28.10 6.84
CA VAL A 60 -7.88 -28.30 8.17
C VAL A 60 -6.89 -29.46 8.15
N ARG A 61 -7.10 -30.49 7.32
CA ARG A 61 -6.20 -31.64 7.18
C ARG A 61 -5.04 -31.40 6.20
N SER A 62 -4.93 -30.21 5.60
CA SER A 62 -3.88 -29.92 4.63
C SER A 62 -2.49 -29.99 5.24
N GLY A 63 -1.50 -30.38 4.43
CA GLY A 63 -0.10 -30.35 4.83
C GLY A 63 0.40 -28.93 5.11
N TYR A 64 -0.18 -27.93 4.42
CA TYR A 64 0.18 -26.53 4.60
C TYR A 64 -0.08 -26.06 6.04
N LEU A 65 -1.25 -26.33 6.61
CA LEU A 65 -1.56 -25.88 7.97
C LEU A 65 -0.86 -26.69 9.07
N ASN A 66 -0.56 -27.97 8.83
CA ASN A 66 -0.12 -28.88 9.90
C ASN A 66 1.37 -29.26 9.87
N ARG A 67 2.06 -29.08 8.74
CA ARG A 67 3.45 -29.54 8.55
C ARG A 67 4.39 -28.46 8.06
N GLN A 68 3.87 -27.42 7.42
CA GLN A 68 4.72 -26.37 6.88
C GLN A 68 5.24 -25.49 8.01
N SER A 69 6.54 -25.19 7.98
CA SER A 69 7.16 -24.23 8.89
C SER A 69 7.12 -22.82 8.26
N PRO A 70 6.82 -21.77 9.04
CA PRO A 70 6.37 -21.82 10.44
C PRO A 70 4.94 -22.36 10.54
N LEU A 71 4.65 -23.05 11.64
CA LEU A 71 3.27 -23.40 11.97
C LEU A 71 2.47 -22.11 12.24
N PRO A 72 1.13 -22.16 12.11
CA PRO A 72 0.30 -21.04 12.50
C PRO A 72 0.60 -20.60 13.94
N ALA A 73 0.73 -19.29 14.13
CA ALA A 73 0.95 -18.69 15.45
C ALA A 73 -0.16 -19.10 16.42
N ASP A 74 0.21 -19.36 17.67
CA ASP A 74 -0.76 -19.64 18.72
C ASP A 74 -1.45 -18.36 19.20
N GLU A 75 -2.51 -18.52 20.01
CA GLU A 75 -3.30 -17.39 20.51
C GLU A 75 -2.47 -16.42 21.37
N ALA A 76 -1.48 -16.93 22.11
CA ALA A 76 -0.64 -16.11 22.97
C ALA A 76 0.34 -15.26 22.14
N GLU A 77 0.96 -15.87 21.12
CA GLU A 77 1.85 -15.19 20.18
C GLU A 77 1.10 -14.08 19.43
N ILE A 78 -0.11 -14.38 18.93
CA ILE A 78 -0.95 -13.38 18.26
C ILE A 78 -1.31 -12.24 19.23
N SER A 79 -1.69 -12.56 20.48
CA SER A 79 -2.04 -11.56 21.49
C SER A 79 -0.86 -10.66 21.84
N GLN A 80 0.35 -11.22 21.98
CA GLN A 80 1.57 -10.47 22.24
C GLN A 80 1.94 -9.58 21.05
N TRP A 81 1.88 -10.12 19.83
CA TRP A 81 2.11 -9.34 18.61
C TRP A 81 1.13 -8.18 18.50
N LEU A 82 -0.16 -8.43 18.80
CA LEU A 82 -1.19 -7.39 18.76
C LEU A 82 -0.94 -6.31 19.80
N LEU A 83 -0.65 -6.68 21.05
CA LEU A 83 -0.38 -5.70 22.11
C LEU A 83 0.82 -4.82 21.77
N LYS A 84 1.93 -5.44 21.33
CA LYS A 84 3.11 -4.71 20.89
C LYS A 84 2.80 -3.76 19.73
N THR A 85 2.02 -4.22 18.75
CA THR A 85 1.66 -3.40 17.59
C THR A 85 0.83 -2.18 18.00
N LEU A 86 -0.09 -2.35 18.95
CA LEU A 86 -0.89 -1.24 19.49
C LEU A 86 -0.02 -0.24 20.26
N GLU A 87 0.92 -0.71 21.08
CA GLU A 87 1.90 0.14 21.76
C GLU A 87 2.77 0.93 20.77
N ASP A 88 3.25 0.28 19.71
CA ASP A 88 4.05 0.90 18.67
C ASP A 88 3.23 1.98 17.93
N VAL A 89 1.94 1.74 17.66
CA VAL A 89 1.03 2.73 17.05
C VAL A 89 0.80 3.91 17.99
N ASP A 90 0.57 3.68 19.27
CA ASP A 90 0.40 4.74 20.27
C ASP A 90 1.68 5.56 20.43
N ALA A 91 2.85 4.92 20.44
CA ALA A 91 4.14 5.58 20.44
C ALA A 91 4.36 6.42 19.18
N SER A 92 4.02 5.87 18.00
CA SER A 92 4.10 6.60 16.72
C SER A 92 3.13 7.79 16.66
N GLY A 93 1.92 7.63 17.21
CA GLY A 93 0.93 8.69 17.34
C GLY A 93 1.34 9.78 18.33
N ALA A 94 1.92 9.39 19.47
CA ALA A 94 2.50 10.30 20.44
C ALA A 94 3.69 11.07 19.86
N ALA A 95 4.57 10.40 19.08
CA ALA A 95 5.67 11.05 18.39
C ALA A 95 5.16 12.06 17.34
N LEU A 96 4.13 11.72 16.56
CA LEU A 96 3.51 12.64 15.60
C LEU A 96 2.86 13.85 16.29
N LYS A 97 2.16 13.61 17.42
CA LYS A 97 1.51 14.65 18.22
C LYS A 97 2.53 15.54 18.92
N ALA A 98 3.64 14.98 19.40
CA ALA A 98 4.76 15.73 19.96
C ALA A 98 5.46 16.56 18.89
N ALA A 99 5.68 16.02 17.68
CA ALA A 99 6.20 16.77 16.55
C ALA A 99 5.25 17.92 16.14
N ALA A 100 3.93 17.67 16.08
CA ALA A 100 2.94 18.71 15.81
C ALA A 100 2.89 19.77 16.93
N ALA A 101 3.01 19.38 18.19
CA ALA A 101 3.06 20.30 19.33
C ALA A 101 4.36 21.13 19.33
N ALA A 102 5.50 20.54 18.97
CA ALA A 102 6.77 21.25 18.81
C ALA A 102 6.72 22.26 17.65
N VAL A 103 6.10 21.89 16.53
CA VAL A 103 5.84 22.82 15.40
C VAL A 103 4.90 23.95 15.83
N ALA A 104 3.83 23.66 16.60
CA ALA A 104 2.94 24.67 17.13
C ALA A 104 3.61 25.58 18.18
N ALA A 105 4.52 25.05 19.00
CA ALA A 105 5.30 25.82 19.97
C ALA A 105 6.35 26.71 19.28
N ALA A 106 7.00 26.22 18.23
CA ALA A 106 7.91 27.01 17.39
C ALA A 106 7.16 28.16 16.69
N ALA A 107 5.92 27.94 16.24
CA ALA A 107 5.06 28.99 15.71
C ALA A 107 4.66 30.04 16.78
N LYS A 108 4.60 29.65 18.06
CA LYS A 108 4.30 30.53 19.20
C LYS A 108 5.52 31.32 19.72
N GLY A 109 6.74 30.89 19.38
CA GLY A 109 8.00 31.52 19.79
C GLY A 109 8.50 32.64 18.85
N LEU A 110 7.84 32.87 17.71
CA LEU A 110 8.19 33.98 16.83
C LEU A 110 7.57 35.29 17.37
N ALA A 111 8.15 35.82 18.44
CA ALA A 111 7.92 37.21 18.82
C ALA A 111 8.35 38.10 17.63
N PRO A 112 7.55 39.11 17.24
CA PRO A 112 7.97 40.04 16.22
C PRO A 112 9.20 40.79 16.73
N GLN A 113 10.35 40.54 16.12
CA GLN A 113 11.50 41.42 16.26
C GLN A 113 11.07 42.83 15.85
N PRO A 114 11.41 43.89 16.61
CA PRO A 114 11.16 45.24 16.16
C PRO A 114 11.89 45.44 14.84
N VAL A 115 11.14 45.78 13.79
CA VAL A 115 11.66 46.12 12.47
C VAL A 115 12.59 47.33 12.64
N GLN A 116 13.88 47.06 12.75
CA GLN A 116 14.88 48.06 12.39
C GLN A 116 14.84 48.15 10.87
N ALA A 117 14.43 49.31 10.35
CA ALA A 117 14.43 49.60 8.93
C ALA A 117 15.89 49.59 8.43
N GLN A 118 16.39 48.41 8.11
CA GLN A 118 17.68 48.22 7.46
C GLN A 118 17.54 48.71 6.02
N GLN A 119 18.11 49.90 5.76
CA GLN A 119 18.35 50.43 4.43
C GLN A 119 19.35 49.52 3.71
N GLN A 120 18.86 48.40 3.18
CA GLN A 120 19.64 47.50 2.34
C GLN A 120 19.85 48.16 0.97
N GLN A 121 21.13 48.24 0.56
CA GLN A 121 21.53 48.86 -0.69
C GLN A 121 20.88 48.14 -1.89
N PRO A 122 20.54 48.86 -2.98
CA PRO A 122 19.80 48.29 -4.10
C PRO A 122 20.48 47.06 -4.75
N ALA A 123 21.80 46.92 -4.62
CA ALA A 123 22.55 45.75 -5.07
C ALA A 123 22.17 44.46 -4.32
N ASP A 124 21.99 44.52 -3.00
CA ASP A 124 21.59 43.36 -2.18
C ASP A 124 20.17 42.89 -2.53
N ARG A 125 19.29 43.83 -2.89
CA ARG A 125 17.93 43.52 -3.34
C ARG A 125 17.91 42.77 -4.67
N GLN A 126 18.75 43.16 -5.62
CA GLN A 126 18.86 42.45 -6.89
C GLN A 126 19.44 41.05 -6.71
N GLN A 127 20.44 40.91 -5.84
CA GLN A 127 21.06 39.61 -5.59
C GLN A 127 20.10 38.65 -4.88
N GLN A 128 19.32 39.13 -3.89
CA GLN A 128 18.29 38.31 -3.25
C GLN A 128 17.15 37.93 -4.19
N GLN A 129 16.74 38.83 -5.10
CA GLN A 129 15.73 38.50 -6.12
C GLN A 129 16.26 37.45 -7.10
N GLN A 130 17.51 37.58 -7.57
CA GLN A 130 18.13 36.56 -8.43
C GLN A 130 18.23 35.21 -7.73
N GLN A 131 18.59 35.19 -6.44
CA GLN A 131 18.69 33.95 -5.68
C GLN A 131 17.32 33.30 -5.44
N HIS A 132 16.26 34.10 -5.22
CA HIS A 132 14.88 33.59 -5.15
C HIS A 132 14.42 33.03 -6.50
N GLN A 133 14.71 33.71 -7.60
CA GLN A 133 14.39 33.25 -8.94
C GLN A 133 15.09 31.93 -9.25
N GLN A 134 16.39 31.84 -8.95
CA GLN A 134 17.18 30.62 -9.13
C GLN A 134 16.65 29.46 -8.27
N ARG A 135 16.26 29.70 -7.01
CA ARG A 135 15.64 28.66 -6.17
C ARG A 135 14.27 28.21 -6.70
N ALA A 136 13.47 29.14 -7.22
CA ALA A 136 12.16 28.82 -7.81
C ALA A 136 12.31 28.00 -9.10
N ASP A 137 13.29 28.33 -9.95
CA ASP A 137 13.59 27.59 -11.17
C ASP A 137 14.16 26.19 -10.85
N LEU A 138 15.05 26.08 -9.86
CA LEU A 138 15.57 24.79 -9.41
C LEU A 138 14.45 23.88 -8.86
N MET A 139 13.51 24.45 -8.10
CA MET A 139 12.34 23.69 -7.60
C MET A 139 11.38 23.32 -8.73
N ARG A 140 11.14 24.19 -9.72
CA ARG A 140 10.34 23.85 -10.91
C ARG A 140 10.96 22.71 -11.71
N GLN A 141 12.29 22.71 -11.87
CA GLN A 141 13.01 21.67 -12.60
C GLN A 141 13.02 20.34 -11.84
N ALA A 142 13.12 20.38 -10.51
CA ALA A 142 13.05 19.19 -9.66
C ALA A 142 11.65 18.53 -9.64
N LEU A 143 10.57 19.30 -9.82
CA LEU A 143 9.21 18.76 -9.79
C LEU A 143 8.75 18.09 -11.09
N GLN A 144 9.50 18.19 -12.20
CA GLN A 144 8.97 17.91 -13.54
C GLN A 144 9.06 16.47 -14.10
N PRO A 145 9.78 15.48 -13.55
CA PRO A 145 9.62 14.09 -14.04
C PRO A 145 9.03 13.09 -13.03
N GLN A 146 8.83 13.44 -11.76
CA GLN A 146 8.46 12.43 -10.74
C GLN A 146 6.96 12.03 -10.76
N LEU A 147 6.08 12.81 -11.39
CA LEU A 147 4.64 12.50 -11.41
C LEU A 147 4.19 11.64 -12.61
N ALA A 148 5.01 11.50 -13.65
CA ALA A 148 4.68 10.68 -14.83
C ALA A 148 5.02 9.19 -14.64
N VAL A 149 5.91 8.84 -13.70
CA VAL A 149 6.45 7.48 -13.59
C VAL A 149 5.49 6.51 -12.89
N CYS A 150 4.58 7.01 -12.05
CA CYS A 150 3.72 6.15 -11.22
C CYS A 150 2.47 5.61 -11.93
N TRP A 151 2.16 6.06 -13.15
CA TRP A 151 0.89 5.70 -13.83
C TRP A 151 1.04 5.14 -15.25
N GLN A 152 2.28 5.02 -15.76
CA GLN A 152 2.56 4.51 -17.11
C GLN A 152 2.68 2.97 -17.22
N PHE A 153 2.35 2.24 -16.15
CA PHE A 153 2.34 0.76 -16.11
C PHE A 153 0.95 0.16 -15.79
N LEU A 154 -0.14 0.89 -16.07
CA LEU A 154 -1.47 0.27 -16.12
C LEU A 154 -1.73 -0.19 -17.56
N PRO A 155 -1.64 -1.50 -17.88
CA PRO A 155 -2.15 -1.99 -19.15
C PRO A 155 -3.67 -1.82 -19.16
N LEU A 156 -4.16 -0.88 -19.96
CA LEU A 156 -5.49 -1.01 -20.53
C LEU A 156 -5.39 -2.01 -21.68
N ALA A 157 -5.85 -3.23 -21.43
CA ALA A 157 -6.32 -4.17 -22.44
C ALA A 157 -7.48 -4.96 -21.82
#